data_AF-A0A395GYK9-F1
#
_entry.id   AF-A0A395GYK9-F1
#
_cell.length_a   1.000
_cell.length_b   1.000
_cell.length_c   1.000
_cell.angle_alpha   90.00
_cell.angle_beta   90.00
_cell.angle_gamma   90.00
#
_symmetry.space_group_name_H-M   'P 1'
#
loop_
_entity.id
_entity.type
_entity.pdbx_description
1 polymer ?
#
loop_
_entity_poly.entity_id
_entity_poly.type
_entity_poly.pdbx_seq_one_letter_code
_entity_poly.pdbx_strand_id
1 'polypeptide(L)'
;MPPTIVLITGANRGIGKGILKLYLQKPNHTVIAATRDPTHPISTALTDLPTAEGTTLLIIKNESTSPTDAAAAVQELASRGISHIDIVVANAAIALGWPKVSDVTVEEIQRHVEVNVHGFIRLWQALNFIPLQSASYAPTKAIQYWFTKAISSEDPWITAFVVDPGWALTVEESATGVVTVIDASTRETHSGRPFNYDGDELSW
;
A
#
# COMPACT_ATOMS: atom_id res chain seq x y z
N MET A 1 26.38 13.21 -15.63
CA MET A 1 25.18 13.45 -14.78
C MET A 1 25.27 12.50 -13.59
N PRO A 2 24.81 12.88 -12.39
CA PRO A 2 24.72 11.93 -11.28
C PRO A 2 23.81 10.75 -11.66
N PRO A 3 24.05 9.54 -11.10
CA PRO A 3 23.22 8.38 -11.39
C PRO A 3 21.82 8.54 -10.79
N THR A 4 20.79 7.99 -11.46
CA THR A 4 19.43 7.90 -10.90
C THR A 4 19.35 6.78 -9.87
N ILE A 5 18.86 7.08 -8.68
CA ILE A 5 18.83 6.17 -7.53
C ILE A 5 17.44 5.57 -7.37
N VAL A 6 17.34 4.24 -7.53
CA VAL A 6 16.07 3.51 -7.55
C VAL A 6 16.04 2.48 -6.42
N LEU A 7 15.15 2.68 -5.44
CA LEU A 7 14.93 1.73 -4.35
C LEU A 7 13.73 0.83 -4.65
N ILE A 8 13.93 -0.49 -4.59
CA ILE A 8 12.88 -1.49 -4.84
C ILE A 8 12.78 -2.42 -3.63
N THR A 9 11.62 -2.47 -2.98
CA THR A 9 11.36 -3.44 -1.91
C THR A 9 10.84 -4.77 -2.45
N GLY A 10 11.25 -5.88 -1.82
CA GLY A 10 10.90 -7.23 -2.29
C GLY A 10 11.55 -7.59 -3.63
N ALA A 11 12.75 -7.05 -3.89
CA ALA A 11 13.40 -7.12 -5.20
C ALA A 11 14.03 -8.49 -5.54
N ASN A 12 14.04 -9.45 -4.62
CA ASN A 12 14.75 -10.72 -4.80
C ASN A 12 13.96 -11.80 -5.56
N ARG A 13 12.65 -11.62 -5.78
CA ARG A 13 11.81 -12.55 -6.55
C ARG A 13 10.62 -11.85 -7.21
N GLY A 14 9.88 -12.59 -8.04
CA GLY A 14 8.61 -12.14 -8.63
C GLY A 14 8.71 -10.81 -9.39
N ILE A 15 7.67 -9.99 -9.27
CA ILE A 15 7.56 -8.69 -9.96
C ILE A 15 8.70 -7.75 -9.57
N GLY A 16 9.04 -7.68 -8.28
CA GLY A 16 10.17 -6.87 -7.79
C GLY A 16 11.50 -7.20 -8.48
N LYS A 17 11.81 -8.49 -8.67
CA LYS A 17 13.00 -8.94 -9.42
C LYS A 17 12.91 -8.60 -10.90
N GLY A 18 11.72 -8.67 -11.49
CA GLY A 18 11.49 -8.24 -12.87
C GLY A 18 11.79 -6.75 -13.06
N ILE A 19 11.26 -5.90 -12.19
CA ILE A 19 11.50 -4.45 -12.20
C ILE A 19 12.99 -4.15 -11.98
N LEU A 20 13.63 -4.82 -11.00
CA LEU A 20 15.06 -4.70 -10.74
C LEU A 20 15.88 -4.96 -12.01
N LYS A 21 15.64 -6.10 -12.68
CA LYS A 21 16.33 -6.46 -13.92
C LYS A 21 16.21 -5.37 -14.98
N LEU A 22 15.02 -4.80 -15.16
CA LEU A 22 14.80 -3.74 -16.15
C LEU A 22 15.56 -2.45 -15.81
N TYR A 23 15.62 -2.07 -14.52
CA TYR A 23 16.40 -0.90 -14.11
C TYR A 23 17.92 -1.13 -14.21
N LEU A 24 18.40 -2.36 -13.93
CA LEU A 24 19.81 -2.69 -14.09
C LEU A 24 20.29 -2.57 -15.55
N GLN A 25 19.38 -2.70 -16.52
CA GLN A 25 19.68 -2.53 -17.95
C GLN A 25 19.61 -1.07 -18.44
N LYS A 26 19.27 -0.10 -17.58
CA LYS A 26 19.32 1.32 -17.91
C LYS A 26 20.70 1.87 -17.54
N PRO A 27 21.37 2.69 -18.37
CA PRO A 27 22.69 3.23 -18.06
C PRO A 27 22.62 4.30 -16.95
N ASN A 28 23.71 4.49 -16.21
CA ASN A 28 23.86 5.53 -15.17
C ASN A 28 22.79 5.48 -14.06
N HIS A 29 22.57 4.32 -13.45
CA HIS A 29 21.65 4.13 -12.31
C HIS A 29 22.34 3.50 -11.09
N THR A 30 21.89 3.84 -9.88
CA THR A 30 22.16 3.06 -8.68
C THR A 30 20.87 2.35 -8.28
N VAL A 31 20.80 1.05 -8.51
CA VAL A 31 19.61 0.26 -8.21
C VAL A 31 19.79 -0.42 -6.86
N ILE A 32 18.88 -0.17 -5.93
CA ILE A 32 18.91 -0.70 -4.57
C ILE A 32 17.84 -1.78 -4.44
N ALA A 33 18.28 -3.02 -4.26
CA ALA A 33 17.46 -4.17 -3.93
C ALA A 33 17.30 -4.28 -2.41
N ALA A 34 16.16 -3.83 -1.89
CA ALA A 34 15.79 -4.01 -0.49
C ALA A 34 15.11 -5.38 -0.31
N THR A 35 15.72 -6.25 0.50
CA THR A 35 15.32 -7.65 0.69
C THR A 35 15.25 -8.00 2.17
N ARG A 36 14.46 -9.00 2.56
CA ARG A 36 14.33 -9.41 3.98
C ARG A 36 15.63 -9.93 4.57
N ASP A 37 16.36 -10.70 3.78
CA ASP A 37 17.67 -11.23 4.13
C ASP A 37 18.61 -11.04 2.94
N PRO A 38 19.57 -10.09 3.02
CA PRO A 38 20.52 -9.84 1.95
C PRO A 38 21.56 -10.97 1.78
N THR A 39 21.72 -11.84 2.80
CA THR A 39 22.66 -12.97 2.78
C THR A 39 22.05 -14.25 2.23
N HIS A 40 20.72 -14.30 2.12
CA HIS A 40 20.01 -15.45 1.55
C HIS A 40 20.45 -15.71 0.10
N PRO A 41 20.64 -16.97 -0.35
CA PRO A 41 21.13 -17.30 -1.69
C PRO A 41 20.35 -16.64 -2.86
N ILE A 42 19.04 -16.49 -2.71
CA ILE A 42 18.19 -15.81 -3.73
C ILE A 42 18.53 -14.31 -3.84
N SER A 43 18.88 -13.67 -2.73
CA SER A 43 19.26 -12.26 -2.69
C SER A 43 20.69 -12.09 -3.22
N THR A 44 21.63 -12.92 -2.78
CA THR A 44 23.02 -12.83 -3.27
C THR A 44 23.12 -13.11 -4.76
N ALA A 45 22.34 -14.04 -5.32
CA ALA A 45 22.27 -14.29 -6.77
C ALA A 45 21.80 -13.08 -7.61
N LEU A 46 21.38 -11.96 -7.00
CA LEU A 46 21.13 -10.73 -7.74
C LEU A 46 22.44 -10.08 -8.22
N THR A 47 23.59 -10.33 -7.59
CA THR A 47 24.89 -9.79 -8.02
C THR A 47 25.36 -10.33 -9.36
N ASP A 48 24.83 -11.48 -9.78
CA ASP A 48 25.15 -12.11 -11.06
C ASP A 48 24.36 -11.50 -12.24
N LEU A 49 23.42 -10.59 -11.96
CA LEU A 49 22.63 -9.93 -12.98
C LEU A 49 23.49 -8.92 -13.75
N PRO A 50 23.40 -8.89 -15.09
CA PRO A 50 24.14 -7.91 -15.89
C PRO A 50 23.65 -6.49 -15.58
N THR A 51 24.57 -5.53 -15.64
CA THR A 51 24.26 -4.11 -15.53
C THR A 51 24.69 -3.36 -16.79
N ALA A 52 23.95 -2.31 -17.14
CA ALA A 52 24.35 -1.38 -18.18
C ALA A 52 25.52 -0.49 -17.71
N GLU A 53 26.11 0.23 -18.66
CA GLU A 53 27.23 1.14 -18.38
C GLU A 53 26.87 2.18 -17.31
N GLY A 54 27.77 2.34 -16.33
CA GLY A 54 27.58 3.27 -15.21
C GLY A 54 26.49 2.86 -14.23
N THR A 55 25.94 1.63 -14.33
CA THR A 55 24.89 1.14 -13.43
C THR A 55 25.41 0.16 -12.39
N THR A 56 25.00 0.37 -11.14
CA THR A 56 25.41 -0.41 -9.98
C THR A 56 24.21 -1.00 -9.24
N LEU A 57 24.46 -2.10 -8.54
CA LEU A 57 23.49 -2.77 -7.67
C LEU A 57 23.95 -2.67 -6.22
N LEU A 58 23.05 -2.24 -5.33
CA LEU A 58 23.20 -2.38 -3.89
C LEU A 58 22.13 -3.32 -3.35
N ILE A 59 22.52 -4.26 -2.50
CA ILE A 59 21.57 -5.12 -1.77
C ILE A 59 21.60 -4.68 -0.31
N ILE A 60 20.42 -4.43 0.26
CA ILE A 60 20.25 -4.00 1.65
C ILE A 60 19.16 -4.81 2.33
N LYS A 61 19.18 -4.81 3.67
CA LYS A 61 18.12 -5.43 4.48
C LYS A 61 16.93 -4.48 4.61
N ASN A 62 15.72 -5.04 4.46
CA ASN A 62 14.46 -4.40 4.84
C ASN A 62 13.37 -5.46 5.07
N GLU A 63 13.15 -5.84 6.33
CA GLU A 63 11.94 -6.59 6.72
C GLU A 63 10.78 -5.62 6.97
N SER A 64 9.70 -5.77 6.22
CA SER A 64 8.53 -4.89 6.25
C SER A 64 7.78 -4.95 7.58
N THR A 65 7.87 -6.06 8.30
CA THR A 65 7.28 -6.21 9.65
C THR A 65 8.19 -5.66 10.76
N SER A 66 9.43 -5.28 10.46
CA SER A 66 10.35 -4.75 11.47
C SER A 66 10.09 -3.26 11.69
N PRO A 67 9.91 -2.80 12.94
CA PRO A 67 9.70 -1.39 13.25
C PRO A 67 10.96 -0.53 13.02
N THR A 68 12.15 -1.14 12.88
CA THR A 68 13.44 -0.44 12.83
C THR A 68 14.19 -0.62 11.52
N ASP A 69 13.91 -1.66 10.74
CA ASP A 69 14.70 -2.01 9.55
C ASP A 69 14.70 -0.91 8.50
N ALA A 70 13.56 -0.26 8.24
CA ALA A 70 13.49 0.80 7.23
C ALA A 70 14.39 2.00 7.59
N ALA A 71 14.43 2.39 8.87
CA ALA A 71 15.31 3.45 9.34
C ALA A 71 16.78 3.04 9.28
N ALA A 72 17.09 1.79 9.67
CA ALA A 72 18.44 1.24 9.56
C ALA A 72 18.91 1.15 8.10
N ALA A 73 18.03 0.79 7.17
CA ALA A 73 18.30 0.74 5.74
C ALA A 73 18.67 2.13 5.19
N VAL A 74 17.97 3.19 5.61
CA VAL A 74 18.31 4.56 5.23
C VAL A 74 19.67 5.00 5.79
N GLN A 75 19.98 4.66 7.04
CA GLN A 75 21.30 4.92 7.63
C GLN A 75 22.42 4.16 6.91
N GLU A 76 22.17 2.91 6.55
CA GLU A 76 23.11 2.09 5.78
C GLU A 76 23.37 2.73 4.40
N LEU A 77 22.32 3.14 3.69
CA LEU A 77 22.43 3.84 2.41
C LEU A 77 23.23 5.15 2.53
N ALA A 78 22.96 5.95 3.56
CA ALA A 78 23.71 7.18 3.83
C ALA A 78 25.21 6.90 4.05
N SER A 79 25.56 5.85 4.80
CA SER A 79 26.96 5.46 5.00
C SER A 79 27.67 4.99 3.72
N ARG A 80 26.89 4.55 2.72
CA ARG A 80 27.36 4.20 1.37
C ARG A 80 27.35 5.40 0.39
N GLY A 81 27.15 6.62 0.89
CA GLY A 81 27.15 7.85 0.09
C GLY A 81 25.84 8.14 -0.65
N ILE A 82 24.75 7.42 -0.32
CA ILE A 82 23.42 7.64 -0.90
C ILE A 82 22.65 8.60 0.00
N SER A 83 22.61 9.87 -0.37
CA SER A 83 21.96 10.94 0.40
C SER A 83 20.49 11.17 0.05
N HIS A 84 20.00 10.59 -1.05
CA HIS A 84 18.63 10.73 -1.53
C HIS A 84 18.22 9.50 -2.35
N ILE A 85 16.92 9.40 -2.66
CA ILE A 85 16.34 8.40 -3.54
C ILE A 85 15.46 9.12 -4.55
N ASP A 86 15.66 8.88 -5.84
CA ASP A 86 14.86 9.49 -6.92
C ASP A 86 13.55 8.73 -7.14
N ILE A 87 13.61 7.40 -7.07
CA ILE A 87 12.47 6.52 -7.37
C ILE A 87 12.34 5.47 -6.27
N VAL A 88 11.15 5.37 -5.68
CA VAL A 88 10.79 4.31 -4.73
C VAL A 88 9.72 3.42 -5.33
N VAL A 89 10.03 2.13 -5.44
CA VAL A 89 9.09 1.08 -5.82
C VAL A 89 8.77 0.25 -4.57
N ALA A 90 7.72 0.66 -3.85
CA ALA A 90 7.23 -0.04 -2.66
C ALA A 90 6.43 -1.30 -3.05
N ASN A 91 7.13 -2.33 -3.56
CA ASN A 91 6.55 -3.54 -4.13
C ASN A 91 6.39 -4.69 -3.12
N ALA A 92 7.11 -4.70 -1.99
CA ALA A 92 7.04 -5.77 -1.01
C ALA A 92 5.61 -5.96 -0.47
N ALA A 93 5.07 -7.17 -0.64
CA ALA A 93 3.73 -7.54 -0.19
C ALA A 93 3.60 -9.07 -0.01
N ILE A 94 2.56 -9.49 0.69
CA ILE A 94 2.08 -10.87 0.73
C ILE A 94 0.61 -10.97 0.28
N ALA A 95 0.24 -12.16 -0.19
CA ALA A 95 -1.13 -12.60 -0.38
C ALA A 95 -1.22 -14.04 0.16
N LEU A 96 -2.00 -14.25 1.21
CA LEU A 96 -2.13 -15.54 1.90
C LEU A 96 -3.35 -16.36 1.40
N GLY A 97 -4.34 -15.70 0.78
CA GLY A 97 -5.54 -16.33 0.25
C GLY A 97 -6.49 -15.33 -0.40
N TRP A 98 -7.63 -15.82 -0.90
CA TRP A 98 -8.72 -15.04 -1.51
C TRP A 98 -10.10 -15.49 -0.96
N PRO A 99 -10.35 -15.34 0.36
CA PRO A 99 -11.61 -15.72 0.96
C PRO A 99 -12.76 -14.78 0.55
N LYS A 100 -14.00 -15.25 0.69
CA LYS A 100 -15.20 -14.41 0.67
C LYS A 100 -15.28 -13.54 1.92
N VAL A 101 -16.15 -12.52 1.91
CA VAL A 101 -16.39 -11.67 3.09
C VAL A 101 -16.89 -12.49 4.28
N SER A 102 -17.71 -13.52 4.05
CA SER A 102 -18.20 -14.41 5.10
C SER A 102 -17.13 -15.31 5.73
N ASP A 103 -16.02 -15.52 5.02
CA ASP A 103 -15.04 -16.57 5.34
C ASP A 103 -13.71 -15.99 5.84
N VAL A 104 -13.42 -14.71 5.56
CA VAL A 104 -12.16 -14.07 5.92
C VAL A 104 -12.01 -13.94 7.43
N THR A 105 -10.83 -14.25 7.94
CA THR A 105 -10.51 -14.07 9.36
C THR A 105 -9.86 -12.71 9.62
N VAL A 106 -10.04 -12.19 10.84
CA VAL A 106 -9.39 -10.95 11.27
C VAL A 106 -7.88 -11.11 11.25
N GLU A 107 -7.37 -12.28 11.64
CA GLU A 107 -5.96 -12.61 11.69
C GLU A 107 -5.33 -12.59 10.29
N GLU A 108 -6.02 -13.10 9.27
CA GLU A 108 -5.56 -12.99 7.88
C GLU A 108 -5.45 -11.53 7.46
N ILE A 109 -6.46 -10.70 7.74
CA ILE A 109 -6.42 -9.27 7.42
C ILE A 109 -5.25 -8.59 8.15
N GLN A 110 -5.07 -8.84 9.44
CA GLN A 110 -3.99 -8.28 10.25
C GLN A 110 -2.62 -8.61 9.67
N ARG A 111 -2.40 -9.86 9.23
CA ARG A 111 -1.13 -10.27 8.62
C ARG A 111 -0.87 -9.53 7.30
N HIS A 112 -1.90 -9.34 6.47
CA HIS A 112 -1.75 -8.56 5.23
C HIS A 112 -1.50 -7.09 5.53
N VAL A 113 -2.24 -6.48 6.46
CA VAL A 113 -2.07 -5.08 6.87
C VAL A 113 -0.66 -4.85 7.41
N GLU A 114 -0.15 -5.76 8.23
CA GLU A 114 1.18 -5.64 8.83
C GLU A 114 2.30 -5.55 7.77
N VAL A 115 2.21 -6.34 6.69
CA VAL A 115 3.22 -6.29 5.61
C VAL A 115 2.89 -5.21 4.58
N ASN A 116 1.69 -5.24 4.01
CA ASN A 116 1.32 -4.47 2.82
C ASN A 116 1.01 -3.00 3.14
N VAL A 117 0.62 -2.68 4.38
CA VAL A 117 0.25 -1.33 4.80
C VAL A 117 1.25 -0.77 5.80
N HIS A 118 1.47 -1.43 6.93
CA HIS A 118 2.40 -0.93 7.94
C HIS A 118 3.85 -0.94 7.43
N GLY A 119 4.25 -1.96 6.67
CA GLY A 119 5.55 -1.98 5.98
C GLY A 119 5.75 -0.79 5.04
N PHE A 120 4.71 -0.42 4.28
CA PHE A 120 4.73 0.79 3.45
C PHE A 120 4.88 2.06 4.31
N ILE A 121 4.10 2.19 5.39
CA ILE A 121 4.15 3.36 6.28
C ILE A 121 5.54 3.52 6.91
N ARG A 122 6.13 2.44 7.42
CA ARG A 122 7.48 2.46 8.02
C ARG A 122 8.53 2.88 7.01
N LEU A 123 8.45 2.37 5.78
CA LEU A 123 9.31 2.79 4.67
C LEU A 123 9.13 4.28 4.37
N TRP A 124 7.88 4.73 4.23
CA TRP A 124 7.55 6.11 3.89
C TRP A 124 8.04 7.11 4.95
N GLN A 125 7.88 6.77 6.22
CA GLN A 125 8.36 7.56 7.36
C GLN A 125 9.89 7.59 7.41
N ALA A 126 10.57 6.46 7.18
CA ALA A 126 12.03 6.40 7.18
C ALA A 126 12.65 7.25 6.05
N LEU A 127 11.96 7.37 4.92
CA LEU A 127 12.37 8.20 3.78
C LEU A 127 12.03 9.68 3.93
N ASN A 128 11.38 10.07 5.03
CA ASN A 128 11.05 11.45 5.38
C ASN A 128 10.26 12.20 4.28
N PHE A 129 9.27 11.53 3.69
CA PHE A 129 8.39 12.13 2.69
C PHE A 129 7.37 13.11 3.29
N ILE A 130 6.67 13.86 2.42
CA ILE A 130 5.67 14.86 2.81
C ILE A 130 4.59 14.22 3.70
N PRO A 131 4.26 14.84 4.85
CA PRO A 131 3.18 14.39 5.72
C PRO A 131 1.82 14.42 5.01
N LEU A 132 1.06 13.33 5.13
CA LEU A 132 -0.32 13.23 4.64
C LEU A 132 -1.29 13.29 5.82
N GLN A 133 -2.33 14.14 5.72
CA GLN A 133 -3.36 14.24 6.74
C GLN A 133 -4.27 13.01 6.71
N SER A 134 -4.86 12.64 7.86
CA SER A 134 -5.85 11.56 7.97
C SER A 134 -5.31 10.16 7.62
N ALA A 135 -3.99 9.95 7.64
CA ALA A 135 -3.34 8.70 7.24
C ALA A 135 -3.75 7.47 8.08
N SER A 136 -4.30 7.65 9.29
CA SER A 136 -4.86 6.56 10.09
C SER A 136 -6.36 6.35 9.89
N TYR A 137 -7.10 7.37 9.44
CA TYR A 137 -8.57 7.33 9.35
C TYR A 137 -9.03 7.03 7.92
N ALA A 138 -8.61 7.84 6.93
CA ALA A 138 -9.07 7.71 5.56
C ALA A 138 -8.86 6.29 4.97
N PRO A 139 -7.71 5.60 5.16
CA PRO A 139 -7.54 4.24 4.66
C PRO A 139 -8.54 3.24 5.26
N THR A 140 -8.95 3.41 6.53
CA THR A 140 -9.93 2.52 7.15
C THR A 140 -11.31 2.66 6.51
N LYS A 141 -11.66 3.86 6.04
CA LYS A 141 -12.90 4.11 5.30
C LYS A 141 -12.85 3.53 3.89
N ALA A 142 -11.69 3.60 3.24
CA ALA A 142 -11.49 2.91 1.97
C ALA A 142 -11.64 1.37 2.12
N ILE A 143 -11.13 0.80 3.22
CA ILE A 143 -11.33 -0.64 3.51
C ILE A 143 -12.82 -0.96 3.72
N GLN A 144 -13.54 -0.15 4.52
CA GLN A 144 -14.98 -0.36 4.78
C GLN A 144 -15.82 -0.35 3.50
N TYR A 145 -15.53 0.56 2.56
CA TYR A 145 -16.27 0.58 1.31
C TYR A 145 -15.87 -0.55 0.36
N TRP A 146 -14.61 -0.99 0.33
CA TRP A 146 -14.25 -2.19 -0.43
C TRP A 146 -15.09 -3.39 0.01
N PHE A 147 -15.25 -3.59 1.33
CA PHE A 147 -16.14 -4.63 1.87
C PHE A 147 -17.60 -4.40 1.49
N THR A 148 -18.08 -3.15 1.48
CA THR A 148 -19.44 -2.83 1.06
C THR A 148 -19.71 -3.24 -0.39
N LYS A 149 -18.76 -2.99 -1.30
CA LYS A 149 -18.82 -3.47 -2.69
C LYS A 149 -18.80 -4.98 -2.78
N ALA A 150 -17.92 -5.63 -2.02
CA ALA A 150 -17.81 -7.08 -1.99
C ALA A 150 -19.13 -7.71 -1.49
N ILE A 151 -19.69 -7.24 -0.37
CA ILE A 151 -21.00 -7.69 0.16
C ILE A 151 -22.11 -7.49 -0.87
N SER A 152 -22.19 -6.32 -1.50
CA SER A 152 -23.19 -6.06 -2.55
C SER A 152 -23.12 -7.10 -3.69
N SER A 153 -21.91 -7.54 -4.04
CA SER A 153 -21.68 -8.54 -5.08
C SER A 153 -21.88 -9.98 -4.60
N GLU A 154 -21.43 -10.32 -3.39
CA GLU A 154 -21.40 -11.68 -2.85
C GLU A 154 -22.76 -12.10 -2.28
N ASP A 155 -23.52 -11.15 -1.72
CA ASP A 155 -24.80 -11.36 -1.05
C ASP A 155 -25.92 -10.55 -1.72
N PRO A 156 -26.50 -11.05 -2.83
CA PRO A 156 -27.46 -10.28 -3.62
C PRO A 156 -28.81 -10.04 -2.94
N TRP A 157 -29.01 -10.59 -1.75
CA TRP A 157 -30.20 -10.38 -0.92
C TRP A 157 -30.02 -9.20 0.06
N ILE A 158 -28.82 -8.62 0.15
CA ILE A 158 -28.51 -7.46 1.02
C ILE A 158 -28.41 -6.18 0.18
N THR A 159 -28.98 -5.08 0.69
CA THR A 159 -28.67 -3.72 0.24
C THR A 159 -27.55 -3.16 1.11
N ALA A 160 -26.31 -3.27 0.66
CA ALA A 160 -25.13 -2.75 1.36
C ALA A 160 -24.61 -1.48 0.67
N PHE A 161 -24.46 -0.37 1.38
CA PHE A 161 -23.93 0.91 0.88
C PHE A 161 -23.28 1.69 2.05
N VAL A 162 -22.52 2.74 1.74
CA VAL A 162 -21.94 3.62 2.77
C VAL A 162 -22.56 5.01 2.69
N VAL A 163 -22.69 5.67 3.84
CA VAL A 163 -23.12 7.07 3.93
C VAL A 163 -22.07 7.87 4.69
N ASP A 164 -21.57 8.94 4.08
CA ASP A 164 -20.79 9.97 4.76
C ASP A 164 -21.75 10.86 5.56
N PRO A 165 -21.56 10.97 6.90
CA PRO A 165 -22.46 11.77 7.74
C PRO A 165 -22.30 13.29 7.55
N GLY A 166 -21.39 13.76 6.69
CA GLY A 166 -21.14 15.17 6.46
C GLY A 166 -20.19 15.79 7.50
N TRP A 167 -19.63 16.95 7.14
CA TRP A 167 -18.69 17.70 7.98
C TRP A 167 -19.28 19.05 8.39
N ALA A 168 -19.00 19.49 9.63
CA ALA A 168 -19.46 20.76 10.19
C ALA A 168 -21.00 20.93 10.30
N LEU A 169 -21.73 19.82 10.44
CA LEU A 169 -23.17 19.79 10.74
C LEU A 169 -23.42 19.61 12.25
N THR A 170 -24.63 19.93 12.70
CA THR A 170 -25.12 19.39 13.98
C THR A 170 -25.39 17.90 13.86
N VAL A 171 -25.39 17.20 15.00
CA VAL A 171 -25.71 15.77 15.06
C VAL A 171 -27.12 15.48 14.54
N GLU A 172 -28.08 16.36 14.84
CA GLU A 172 -29.48 16.19 14.45
C GLU A 172 -29.68 16.37 12.94
N GLU A 173 -29.03 17.37 12.33
CA GLU A 173 -29.04 17.56 10.87
C GLU A 173 -28.42 16.36 10.14
N SER A 174 -27.23 15.95 10.57
CA SER A 174 -26.51 14.80 9.99
C SER A 174 -27.35 13.51 10.10
N ALA A 175 -27.85 13.19 11.30
CA ALA A 175 -28.63 11.97 11.52
C ALA A 175 -29.94 11.96 10.70
N THR A 176 -30.63 13.10 10.61
CA THR A 176 -31.87 13.22 9.82
C THR A 176 -31.60 12.96 8.33
N GLY A 177 -30.53 13.54 7.78
CA GLY A 177 -30.12 13.28 6.39
C GLY A 177 -29.77 11.81 6.16
N VAL A 178 -28.91 11.24 7.00
CA VAL A 178 -28.51 9.83 6.91
C VAL A 178 -29.71 8.89 6.94
N VAL A 179 -30.67 9.09 7.86
CA VAL A 179 -31.90 8.27 7.92
C VAL A 179 -32.73 8.42 6.65
N THR A 180 -32.82 9.63 6.10
CA THR A 180 -33.54 9.87 4.84
C THR A 180 -32.92 9.07 3.68
N VAL A 181 -31.59 9.02 3.58
CA VAL A 181 -30.89 8.19 2.58
C VAL A 181 -31.14 6.70 2.83
N ILE A 182 -31.12 6.27 4.08
CA ILE A 182 -31.39 4.86 4.44
C ILE A 182 -32.80 4.44 4.03
N ASP A 183 -33.82 5.22 4.37
CA ASP A 183 -35.23 4.91 4.09
C ASP A 183 -35.53 4.92 2.58
N ALA A 184 -34.81 5.73 1.80
CA ALA A 184 -34.91 5.77 0.35
C ALA A 184 -34.11 4.67 -0.36
N SER A 185 -33.26 3.93 0.36
CA SER A 185 -32.32 3.01 -0.25
C SER A 185 -32.99 1.76 -0.81
N THR A 186 -32.55 1.36 -2.01
CA THR A 186 -32.90 0.06 -2.61
C THR A 186 -31.63 -0.61 -3.11
N ARG A 187 -31.72 -1.90 -3.41
CA ARG A 187 -30.59 -2.64 -3.94
C ARG A 187 -30.14 -2.08 -5.28
N GLU A 188 -31.08 -1.76 -6.16
CA GLU A 188 -30.86 -1.26 -7.52
C GLU A 188 -30.24 0.14 -7.51
N THR A 189 -30.61 0.97 -6.54
CA THR A 189 -30.20 2.37 -6.53
C THR A 189 -28.96 2.64 -5.68
N HIS A 190 -28.76 1.94 -4.56
CA HIS A 190 -27.70 2.30 -3.60
C HIS A 190 -26.62 1.24 -3.41
N SER A 191 -26.92 -0.05 -3.65
CA SER A 191 -26.01 -1.08 -3.19
C SER A 191 -24.65 -1.05 -3.89
N GLY A 192 -23.56 -1.09 -3.12
CA GLY A 192 -22.18 -1.01 -3.59
C GLY A 192 -21.70 0.41 -3.89
N ARG A 193 -22.50 1.44 -3.57
CA ARG A 193 -22.23 2.85 -3.91
C ARG A 193 -22.11 3.72 -2.64
N PRO A 194 -21.37 4.84 -2.68
CA PRO A 194 -21.21 5.72 -1.54
C PRO A 194 -22.10 6.96 -1.69
N PHE A 195 -22.74 7.38 -0.61
CA PHE A 195 -23.60 8.56 -0.60
C PHE A 195 -23.19 9.51 0.51
N ASN A 196 -23.53 10.78 0.36
CA ASN A 196 -23.43 11.77 1.41
C ASN A 196 -24.75 11.85 2.19
N TYR A 197 -24.75 12.51 3.35
CA TYR A 197 -25.94 12.64 4.22
C TYR A 197 -27.14 13.30 3.52
N ASP A 198 -26.91 14.09 2.48
CA ASP A 198 -27.94 14.78 1.68
C ASP A 198 -28.44 13.96 0.48
N GLY A 199 -27.90 12.75 0.28
CA GLY A 199 -28.29 11.83 -0.79
C GLY A 199 -27.48 11.95 -2.08
N ASP A 200 -26.51 12.88 -2.15
CA ASP A 200 -25.61 12.97 -3.29
C ASP A 200 -24.67 11.76 -3.33
N GLU A 201 -24.48 11.17 -4.51
CA GLU A 201 -23.52 10.09 -4.68
C GLU A 201 -22.08 10.63 -4.68
N LEU A 202 -21.21 9.99 -3.92
CA LEU A 202 -19.80 10.33 -3.83
C LEU A 202 -18.96 9.58 -4.87
N SER A 203 -17.81 10.14 -5.22
CA SER A 203 -16.79 9.39 -5.96
C SER A 203 -16.12 8.36 -5.07
N TRP A 204 -15.73 7.25 -5.67
CA TRP A 204 -14.78 6.33 -5.05
C TRP A 204 -13.35 6.88 -5.09
#